data_AF-A0A9E2PXV7-F1
#
_entry.id   AF-A0A9E2PXV7-F1
#
_cell.length_a   1.000
_cell.length_b   1.000
_cell.length_c   1.000
_cell.angle_alpha   90.00
_cell.angle_beta   90.00
_cell.angle_gamma   90.00
#
_symmetry.space_group_name_H-M   'P 1'
#
loop_
_entity.id
_entity.type
_entity.pdbx_description
1 polymer ?
#
loop_
_entity_poly.entity_id
_entity_poly.type
_entity_poly.pdbx_seq_one_letter_code
_entity_poly.pdbx_strand_id
1 'polypeptide(L)'
;MQSAFIYSDEFSKFKVSKEYPWLTERSDVTYNKCKELRLLDHDWIKVVQPKPASIKDLYLYQTKEYIDLLKKADKGVFEELMLR
;
A
#
# COMPACT_ATOMS: atom_id res chain seq x y z
N MET A 1 2.95 14.79 22.34
CA MET A 1 2.77 14.72 20.88
C MET A 1 1.99 13.45 20.58
N GLN A 2 0.91 13.53 19.79
CA GLN A 2 0.14 12.36 19.39
C GLN A 2 0.78 11.73 18.14
N SER A 3 0.72 10.41 17.99
CA SER A 3 1.31 9.68 16.86
C SER A 3 0.33 8.65 16.29
N ALA A 4 0.44 8.39 14.99
CA ALA A 4 -0.36 7.40 14.30
C ALA A 4 0.56 6.40 13.58
N PHE A 5 0.26 5.11 13.72
CA PHE A 5 0.89 4.03 12.98
C PHE A 5 -0.10 3.49 11.95
N ILE A 6 0.19 3.65 10.66
CA ILE A 6 -0.73 3.23 9.59
C ILE A 6 -0.43 1.79 9.20
N TYR A 7 -1.43 0.92 9.27
CA TYR A 7 -1.28 -0.51 8.97
C TYR A 7 -2.59 -1.14 8.47
N SER A 8 -2.47 -2.05 7.50
CA SER A 8 -3.54 -2.94 7.05
C SER A 8 -2.93 -4.32 6.75
N ASP A 9 -3.61 -5.38 7.16
CA ASP A 9 -3.29 -6.77 6.78
C ASP A 9 -3.54 -7.02 5.28
N GLU A 10 -4.24 -6.12 4.59
CA GLU A 10 -4.43 -6.19 3.15
C GLU A 10 -3.13 -5.97 2.36
N PHE A 11 -2.13 -5.32 2.94
CA PHE A 11 -0.89 -5.02 2.23
C PHE A 11 -0.14 -6.27 1.76
N SER A 12 -0.16 -7.35 2.53
CA SER A 12 0.50 -8.61 2.18
C SER A 12 -0.28 -9.47 1.18
N LYS A 13 -1.52 -9.10 0.85
CA LYS A 13 -2.30 -9.79 -0.20
C LYS A 13 -1.76 -9.50 -1.59
N PHE A 14 -1.08 -8.39 -1.78
CA PHE A 14 -0.45 -8.01 -3.06
C PHE A 14 0.90 -8.71 -3.20
N LYS A 15 1.18 -9.25 -4.38
CA LYS A 15 2.48 -9.85 -4.73
C LYS A 15 2.94 -9.27 -6.06
N VAL A 16 4.17 -8.78 -6.12
CA VAL A 16 4.73 -8.18 -7.34
C VAL A 16 5.09 -9.28 -8.34
N SER A 17 6.09 -10.09 -8.01
CA SER A 17 6.40 -11.36 -8.66
C SER A 17 7.27 -12.19 -7.71
N LYS A 18 7.40 -13.50 -7.95
CA LYS A 18 8.20 -14.38 -7.09
C LYS A 18 9.70 -14.03 -7.10
N GLU A 19 10.17 -13.43 -8.19
CA GLU A 19 11.58 -13.09 -8.41
C GLU A 19 11.91 -11.64 -8.02
N TYR A 20 10.89 -10.84 -7.69
CA TYR A 20 11.09 -9.44 -7.34
C TYR A 20 11.58 -9.30 -5.88
N PRO A 21 12.64 -8.50 -5.62
CA PRO A 21 13.24 -8.42 -4.29
C PRO A 21 12.36 -7.68 -3.25
N TRP A 22 11.38 -6.88 -3.70
CA TRP A 22 10.49 -6.18 -2.79
C TRP A 22 9.34 -7.09 -2.35
N LEU A 23 9.40 -7.48 -1.07
CA LEU A 23 8.36 -8.25 -0.38
C LEU A 23 7.36 -7.30 0.27
N THR A 24 6.08 -7.44 -0.06
CA THR A 24 4.98 -6.64 0.51
C THR A 24 4.69 -7.03 1.96
N GLU A 25 5.01 -8.27 2.33
CA GLU A 25 4.90 -8.82 3.69
C GLU A 25 5.78 -8.07 4.71
N ARG A 26 6.73 -7.24 4.25
CA ARG A 26 7.56 -6.39 5.14
C ARG A 26 6.74 -5.53 6.09
N SER A 27 5.56 -5.08 5.67
CA SER A 27 4.66 -4.27 6.49
C SER A 27 4.12 -5.08 7.67
N ASP A 28 3.74 -6.34 7.44
CA ASP A 28 3.29 -7.26 8.49
C ASP A 28 4.42 -7.58 9.45
N VAL A 29 5.62 -7.89 8.93
CA VAL A 29 6.80 -8.17 9.75
C VAL A 29 7.10 -6.99 10.68
N THR A 30 7.04 -5.75 10.15
CA THR A 30 7.30 -4.53 10.92
C THR A 30 6.23 -4.34 11.99
N TYR A 31 4.95 -4.40 11.62
CA TYR A 31 3.83 -4.24 12.56
C TYR A 31 3.87 -5.27 13.69
N ASN A 32 4.07 -6.54 13.34
CA ASN A 32 4.16 -7.63 14.31
C ASN A 32 5.34 -7.46 15.26
N LYS A 33 6.51 -7.01 14.76
CA LYS A 33 7.67 -6.77 15.63
C LYS A 33 7.44 -5.60 16.58
N CYS A 34 6.81 -4.52 16.10
CA CYS A 34 6.42 -3.40 16.96
C CYS A 34 5.43 -3.83 18.05
N LYS A 35 4.47 -4.70 17.72
CA LYS A 35 3.50 -5.25 18.68
C LYS A 35 4.16 -6.17 19.71
N GLU A 36 5.03 -7.09 19.28
CA GLU A 36 5.80 -7.99 20.15
C GLU A 36 6.62 -7.21 21.19
N LEU A 37 7.25 -6.12 20.75
CA LEU A 37 8.05 -5.23 21.59
C LEU A 37 7.21 -4.17 22.34
N ARG A 38 5.88 -4.20 22.19
CA ARG A 38 4.94 -3.26 22.82
C ARG A 38 5.20 -1.78 22.51
N LEU A 39 5.82 -1.50 21.36
CA LEU A 39 6.16 -0.13 20.93
C LEU A 39 4.94 0.71 20.55
N LEU A 40 3.79 0.07 20.34
CA LEU A 40 2.52 0.71 19.97
C LEU A 40 1.54 0.77 21.15
N ASP A 41 1.89 0.17 22.30
CA ASP A 41 1.04 0.07 23.51
C ASP A 41 1.17 1.33 24.38
N HIS A 42 0.91 2.49 23.78
CA HIS A 42 0.98 3.77 24.46
C HIS A 42 -0.25 4.61 24.16
N ASP A 43 -0.80 5.30 25.17
CA ASP A 43 -2.02 6.12 25.03
C ASP A 43 -1.91 7.26 24.00
N TRP A 44 -0.69 7.64 23.63
CA TRP A 44 -0.41 8.68 22.64
C TRP A 44 -0.17 8.13 21.22
N ILE A 45 -0.23 6.81 21.03
CA ILE A 45 -0.10 6.15 19.72
C ILE A 45 -1.41 5.48 19.34
N LYS A 46 -1.86 5.71 18.11
CA LYS A 46 -3.01 4.99 17.54
C LYS A 46 -2.60 4.22 16.30
N VAL A 47 -2.96 2.93 16.24
CA VAL A 47 -2.91 2.16 15.00
C VAL A 47 -4.13 2.51 14.16
N VAL A 48 -3.91 2.94 12.92
CA VAL A 48 -4.97 3.41 12.01
C VAL A 48 -4.99 2.55 10.76
N GLN A 49 -6.15 1.97 10.46
CA GLN A 49 -6.37 1.30 9.20
C GLN A 49 -6.53 2.34 8.08
N PRO A 50 -5.71 2.28 7.01
CA PRO A 50 -5.83 3.20 5.89
C PRO A 50 -7.08 2.91 5.07
N LYS A 51 -7.51 3.91 4.30
CA LYS A 51 -8.52 3.75 3.25
C LYS A 51 -7.84 3.91 1.89
N PRO A 52 -8.27 3.18 0.84
CA PRO A 52 -7.81 3.44 -0.52
C PRO A 52 -8.00 4.92 -0.89
N ALA A 53 -7.01 5.48 -1.57
CA ALA A 53 -7.09 6.86 -2.07
C ALA A 53 -8.27 7.00 -3.06
N SER A 54 -8.98 8.12 -3.00
CA SER A 54 -10.06 8.36 -3.94
C SER A 54 -9.48 8.68 -5.33
N ILE A 55 -10.29 8.53 -6.38
CA ILE A 55 -9.87 8.90 -7.73
C ILE A 55 -9.48 10.39 -7.84
N LYS A 56 -10.14 11.25 -7.05
CA LYS A 56 -9.83 12.68 -6.99
C LYS A 56 -8.46 12.92 -6.37
N ASP A 57 -8.10 12.17 -5.33
CA ASP A 57 -6.79 12.27 -4.68
C ASP A 57 -5.68 11.81 -5.61
N LEU A 58 -5.91 10.74 -6.37
CA LEU A 58 -4.94 10.26 -7.36
C LEU A 58 -4.67 11.30 -8.46
N TYR A 59 -5.71 12.02 -8.91
CA TYR A 59 -5.61 13.06 -9.94
C TYR A 59 -4.97 14.37 -9.46
N LEU A 60 -4.63 14.51 -8.17
CA LEU A 60 -3.82 15.64 -7.72
C LEU A 60 -2.42 15.65 -8.35
N TYR A 61 -1.95 14.49 -8.83
CA TYR A 61 -0.64 14.34 -9.45
C TYR A 61 -0.67 13.47 -10.71
N GLN A 62 -1.40 12.36 -10.68
CA GLN A 62 -1.43 11.40 -11.79
C GLN A 62 -2.42 11.82 -12.87
N THR A 63 -2.11 11.54 -14.13
CA THR A 63 -3.04 11.76 -15.24
C THR A 63 -4.15 10.70 -15.24
N LYS A 64 -5.29 11.05 -15.83
CA LYS A 64 -6.40 10.09 -15.99
C LYS A 64 -5.98 8.90 -16.83
N GLU A 65 -5.24 9.15 -17.90
CA GLU A 65 -4.74 8.15 -18.83
C GLU A 65 -3.85 7.13 -18.11
N TYR A 66 -2.94 7.59 -17.24
CA TYR A 66 -2.07 6.71 -16.47
C TYR A 66 -2.85 5.83 -15.49
N ILE A 67 -3.80 6.41 -14.73
CA ILE A 67 -4.62 5.63 -13.80
C ILE A 67 -5.50 4.60 -14.51
N ASP A 68 -6.06 4.95 -15.68
CA ASP A 68 -6.85 4.03 -16.49
C ASP A 68 -5.98 2.86 -17.01
N LEU A 69 -4.72 3.12 -17.40
CA LEU A 69 -3.75 2.08 -17.77
C LEU A 69 -3.43 1.14 -16.60
N LEU A 70 -3.15 1.67 -15.40
CA LEU A 70 -2.90 0.85 -14.21
C LEU A 70 -4.08 -0.07 -13.87
N LYS A 71 -5.31 0.44 -13.98
CA LYS A 71 -6.53 -0.37 -13.75
C LYS A 71 -6.74 -1.45 -14.80
N LYS A 72 -6.31 -1.23 -16.05
CA LYS A 72 -6.33 -2.26 -17.09
C LYS A 72 -5.28 -3.34 -16.80
N ALA A 73 -4.06 -2.92 -16.44
CA ALA A 73 -2.96 -3.82 -16.10
C ALA A 73 -3.31 -4.73 -14.90
N ASP A 74 -3.94 -4.17 -13.86
CA ASP A 74 -4.44 -4.94 -12.69
C ASP A 74 -5.45 -6.04 -13.07
N LYS A 75 -6.19 -5.84 -14.18
CA LYS A 75 -7.10 -6.85 -14.74
C LYS A 75 -6.43 -7.80 -15.73
N GLY A 76 -5.11 -7.75 -15.86
CA GLY A 76 -4.34 -8.56 -16.82
C GLY A 76 -4.44 -8.10 -18.27
N VAL A 77 -4.92 -6.88 -18.53
CA VAL A 77 -4.99 -6.32 -19.88
C VAL A 77 -3.71 -5.55 -20.17
N PHE A 78 -2.98 -5.98 -21.19
CA PHE A 78 -1.74 -5.35 -21.65
C PHE A 78 -1.96 -4.62 -22.98
N GLU A 79 -1.50 -3.37 -23.07
CA GLU A 79 -1.54 -2.54 -24.27
C GLU A 79 -0.13 -2.02 -24.56
N GLU A 80 0.28 -1.96 -25.83
CA GLU A 80 1.64 -1.52 -26.22
C GLU A 80 2.00 -0.13 -25.66
N LEU A 81 1.01 0.75 -25.50
CA LEU A 81 1.18 2.08 -24.89
C LEU A 81 1.76 2.03 -23.48
N MET A 82 1.61 0.91 -22.75
CA MET A 82 2.18 0.71 -21.41
C MET A 82 3.71 0.59 -21.40
N LEU A 83 4.34 0.43 -22.57
CA LEU A 83 5.80 0.36 -22.72
C LEU A 83 6.45 1.72 -23.02
N ARG A 84 5.65 2.77 -23.20
CA ARG A 84 6.10 4.08 -23.68
C ARG A 84 6.17 5.12 -22.57
#